data_AF-A0A953BQC5-F1
#
_entry.id   AF-A0A953BQC5-F1
#
_cell.length_a   1.000
_cell.length_b   1.000
_cell.length_c   1.000
_cell.angle_alpha   90.00
_cell.angle_beta   90.00
_cell.angle_gamma   90.00
#
_symmetry.space_group_name_H-M   'P 1'
#
loop_
_entity.id
_entity.type
_entity.pdbx_description
1 polymer ?
#
loop_
_entity_poly.entity_id
_entity_poly.type
_entity_poly.pdbx_seq_one_letter_code
_entity_poly.pdbx_strand_id
1 'polypeptide(L)'
;MNATPSTPIASPSRERFALAVAAAVSLASLAGMGALGIAVGWSQRQIAVDFANVQPVAWLDSGAVSRGREAFATTCTACHNEDGKGRPGLGRDLTNSAFVRAATDDRLARMIADGRAADDPLNITKVAMPPRGGNDTLSEADLRDVVMFVRALQEPARVARGVSLVARPAAPTEAEIAAAAEMALAAAGGDEELAEYIASGTKLYASSCIACHGAAGVGMKGNGKALVNNEFIQGLDDDGLLAFIKRGRDPSDPRNTTGVGMPSKGGNPALSDDDILDIVCYLRTLQPDKPVATTGK
;
A
#
# COMPACT_ATOMS: atom_id res chain seq x y z
N MET A 1 36.71 -25.54 45.27
CA MET A 1 38.08 -25.33 44.77
C MET A 1 38.00 -24.98 43.28
N ASN A 2 38.80 -24.00 42.89
CA ASN A 2 39.01 -23.42 41.55
C ASN A 2 37.95 -22.50 40.96
N ALA A 3 38.16 -21.21 41.28
CA ALA A 3 37.83 -20.05 40.47
C ALA A 3 38.83 -19.86 39.32
N THR A 4 38.39 -19.26 38.20
CA THR A 4 39.15 -18.29 37.39
C THR A 4 38.17 -17.32 36.69
N PRO A 5 38.60 -16.09 36.35
CA PRO A 5 37.73 -14.92 36.38
C PRO A 5 37.28 -14.40 35.01
N SER A 6 36.13 -13.73 35.05
CA SER A 6 35.51 -12.88 34.04
C SER A 6 36.24 -11.55 33.82
N THR A 7 36.26 -11.08 32.56
CA THR A 7 36.52 -9.67 32.20
C THR A 7 35.26 -9.07 31.55
N PRO A 8 34.85 -7.84 31.91
CA PRO A 8 33.69 -7.18 31.34
C PRO A 8 34.08 -6.31 30.13
N ILE A 9 33.26 -6.34 29.08
CA ILE A 9 33.35 -5.42 27.94
C ILE A 9 32.57 -4.15 28.32
N ALA A 10 33.29 -3.06 28.52
CA ALA A 10 32.73 -1.73 28.73
C ALA A 10 32.32 -1.11 27.38
N SER A 11 31.09 -0.61 27.32
CA SER A 11 30.59 0.27 26.26
C SER A 11 31.24 1.65 26.36
N PRO A 12 31.24 2.43 25.27
CA PRO A 12 30.85 3.82 25.44
C PRO A 12 29.73 4.25 24.50
N SER A 13 28.82 4.99 25.11
CA SER A 13 27.72 5.73 24.52
C SER A 13 28.15 7.11 24.02
N ARG A 14 27.36 7.61 23.05
CA ARG A 14 26.91 9.00 22.86
C ARG A 14 27.87 10.07 22.30
N GLU A 15 27.36 10.68 21.22
CA GLU A 15 27.52 12.10 20.81
C GLU A 15 28.93 12.44 20.22
N ARG A 16 29.11 13.15 19.10
CA ARG A 16 28.48 14.39 18.65
C ARG A 16 28.66 14.56 17.13
N PHE A 17 27.57 14.88 16.46
CA PHE A 17 27.52 15.76 15.28
C PHE A 17 28.06 17.15 15.66
N ALA A 18 28.88 17.78 14.80
CA ALA A 18 28.77 19.19 14.39
C ALA A 18 30.08 19.75 13.77
N LEU A 19 29.91 20.34 12.56
CA LEU A 19 30.51 21.60 12.08
C LEU A 19 32.04 21.70 11.91
N ALA A 20 32.63 22.47 11.01
CA ALA A 20 32.14 23.48 10.07
C ALA A 20 33.19 23.74 8.98
N VAL A 21 32.69 24.35 7.91
CA VAL A 21 33.37 24.95 6.77
C VAL A 21 34.20 26.19 7.17
N ALA A 22 35.28 26.41 6.40
CA ALA A 22 35.95 27.67 6.04
C ALA A 22 37.13 28.23 6.86
N ALA A 23 38.08 28.70 6.02
CA ALA A 23 38.99 29.83 6.16
C ALA A 23 40.37 29.60 6.82
N ALA A 24 41.40 29.59 5.97
CA ALA A 24 42.50 30.56 6.05
C ALA A 24 43.31 30.56 4.74
N VAL A 25 43.05 31.56 3.90
CA VAL A 25 44.06 32.09 2.98
C VAL A 25 44.97 32.98 3.83
N SER A 26 46.25 32.62 3.96
CA SER A 26 47.30 33.54 4.40
C SER A 26 48.60 33.21 3.66
N LEU A 27 49.14 34.27 3.06
CA LEU A 27 50.38 34.34 2.28
C LEU A 27 51.62 34.02 3.12
N ALA A 28 52.55 33.25 2.56
CA ALA A 28 53.97 33.33 2.89
C ALA A 28 54.81 33.08 1.62
N SER A 29 55.62 34.07 1.27
CA SER A 29 56.52 34.10 0.12
C SER A 29 57.89 33.49 0.45
N LEU A 30 58.51 32.94 -0.61
CA LEU A 30 59.96 32.80 -0.88
C LEU A 30 60.80 31.84 -0.01
N ALA A 31 61.20 30.72 -0.61
CA ALA A 31 62.59 30.48 -1.08
C ALA A 31 63.00 28.99 -0.99
N GLY A 32 63.60 28.48 -2.08
CA GLY A 32 64.78 27.63 -1.98
C GLY A 32 64.59 26.12 -1.84
N MET A 33 64.69 25.44 -3.00
CA MET A 33 65.55 24.28 -3.26
C MET A 33 65.43 23.01 -2.39
N GLY A 34 65.27 21.88 -3.08
CA GLY A 34 65.94 20.64 -2.70
C GLY A 34 65.02 19.43 -2.56
N ALA A 35 64.91 18.68 -3.64
CA ALA A 35 64.27 17.38 -3.69
C ALA A 35 64.80 16.40 -2.62
N LEU A 36 63.91 15.61 -2.02
CA LEU A 36 64.09 14.16 -1.89
C LEU A 36 62.70 13.52 -1.78
N GLY A 37 62.40 12.64 -2.73
CA GLY A 37 61.05 12.13 -2.97
C GLY A 37 60.58 11.08 -1.97
N ILE A 38 59.26 11.07 -1.78
CA ILE A 38 58.49 9.85 -1.57
C ILE A 38 57.31 9.93 -2.53
N ALA A 39 57.50 9.40 -3.75
CA ALA A 39 56.43 9.24 -4.71
C ALA A 39 55.56 8.05 -4.25
N VAL A 40 54.54 8.33 -3.44
CA VAL A 40 53.43 7.38 -3.28
C VAL A 40 52.55 7.56 -4.51
N GLY A 41 52.68 6.64 -5.47
CA GLY A 41 51.92 6.65 -6.71
C GLY A 41 50.46 6.28 -6.47
N TRP A 42 49.65 7.25 -6.03
CA TRP A 42 48.19 7.14 -6.13
C TRP A 42 47.83 7.45 -7.57
N SER A 43 47.65 6.41 -8.39
CA SER A 43 47.07 6.53 -9.73
C SER A 43 45.65 7.08 -9.60
N GLN A 44 45.49 8.41 -9.62
CA GLN A 44 44.22 9.04 -9.92
C GLN A 44 43.92 8.81 -11.41
N ARG A 45 43.38 7.63 -11.73
CA ARG A 45 42.52 7.53 -12.90
C ARG A 45 41.27 8.34 -12.58
N GLN A 46 41.33 9.63 -12.88
CA GLN A 46 40.13 10.44 -13.02
C GLN A 46 39.31 9.78 -14.13
N ILE A 47 38.23 9.10 -13.75
CA ILE A 47 37.21 8.72 -14.71
C ILE A 47 36.59 10.05 -15.14
N ALA A 48 37.07 10.59 -16.26
CA ALA A 48 36.43 11.73 -16.91
C ALA A 48 35.05 11.26 -17.36
N VAL A 49 34.03 11.59 -16.57
CA VAL A 49 32.64 11.38 -16.97
C VAL A 49 32.34 12.46 -18.00
N ASP A 50 32.17 12.07 -19.26
CA ASP A 50 31.80 12.99 -20.32
C ASP A 50 30.32 13.40 -20.17
N PHE A 51 30.08 14.49 -19.45
CA PHE A 51 28.74 15.05 -19.25
C PHE A 51 28.09 15.52 -20.55
N ALA A 52 28.85 15.69 -21.66
CA ALA A 52 28.28 16.04 -22.95
C ALA A 52 27.50 14.89 -23.59
N ASN A 53 27.68 13.66 -23.11
CA ASN A 53 27.06 12.45 -23.68
C ASN A 53 26.05 11.76 -22.73
N VAL A 54 25.71 12.40 -21.61
CA VAL A 54 24.53 11.99 -20.82
C VAL A 54 23.30 12.41 -21.61
N GLN A 55 22.65 11.44 -22.26
CA GLN A 55 21.34 11.67 -22.89
C GLN A 55 20.39 12.21 -21.82
N PRO A 56 19.62 13.30 -22.10
CA PRO A 56 18.65 13.80 -21.14
C PRO A 56 17.66 12.67 -20.83
N VAL A 57 17.58 12.28 -19.56
CA VAL A 57 16.51 11.40 -19.12
C VAL A 57 15.19 12.08 -19.50
N ALA A 58 14.40 11.44 -20.37
CA ALA A 58 13.10 11.98 -20.74
C ALA A 58 12.23 11.98 -19.47
N TRP A 59 12.01 13.16 -18.89
CA TRP A 59 11.18 13.33 -17.70
C TRP A 59 9.75 12.85 -17.96
N LEU A 60 9.15 12.20 -16.97
CA LEU A 60 7.73 11.87 -16.99
C LEU A 60 6.90 13.14 -16.72
N ASP A 61 5.71 13.22 -17.32
CA ASP A 61 4.75 14.29 -17.03
C ASP A 61 4.32 14.21 -15.56
N SER A 62 4.76 15.18 -14.77
CA SER A 62 4.51 15.22 -13.33
C SER A 62 3.03 15.41 -12.98
N GLY A 63 2.26 16.06 -13.86
CA GLY A 63 0.81 16.19 -13.73
C GLY A 63 0.11 14.84 -13.93
N ALA A 64 0.49 14.12 -14.98
CA ALA A 64 -0.02 12.76 -15.24
C ALA A 64 0.36 11.78 -14.12
N VAL A 65 1.60 11.84 -13.62
CA VAL A 65 2.04 11.02 -12.48
C VAL A 65 1.21 11.32 -11.23
N SER A 66 0.88 12.58 -10.98
CA SER A 66 0.11 12.99 -9.79
C SER A 66 -1.36 12.57 -9.87
N ARG A 67 -2.03 12.75 -11.02
CA ARG A 67 -3.40 12.22 -11.25
C ARG A 67 -3.43 10.69 -11.21
N GLY A 68 -2.42 10.05 -11.81
CA GLY A 68 -2.27 8.61 -11.80
C GLY A 68 -2.09 8.04 -10.40
N ARG A 69 -1.32 8.73 -9.55
CA ARG A 69 -1.16 8.39 -8.13
C ARG A 69 -2.50 8.46 -7.39
N GLU A 70 -3.34 9.45 -7.66
CA GLU A 70 -4.65 9.61 -7.02
C GLU A 70 -5.61 8.50 -7.44
N ALA A 71 -5.70 8.19 -8.73
CA ALA A 71 -6.48 7.05 -9.23
C ALA A 71 -5.96 5.72 -8.69
N PHE A 72 -4.63 5.57 -8.59
CA PHE A 72 -4.01 4.39 -7.99
C PHE A 72 -4.35 4.27 -6.50
N ALA A 73 -4.31 5.39 -5.76
CA ALA A 73 -4.59 5.44 -4.31
C ALA A 73 -5.98 4.91 -3.97
N THR A 74 -6.98 5.24 -4.79
CA THR A 74 -8.39 4.85 -4.58
C THR A 74 -8.72 3.45 -5.05
N THR A 75 -8.04 2.95 -6.08
CA THR A 75 -8.44 1.71 -6.76
C THR A 75 -7.41 0.58 -6.63
N CYS A 76 -6.12 0.89 -6.78
CA CYS A 76 -5.10 -0.14 -6.98
C CYS A 76 -4.38 -0.54 -5.69
N THR A 77 -4.29 0.35 -4.70
CA THR A 77 -3.57 0.11 -3.42
C THR A 77 -4.11 -1.06 -2.61
N ALA A 78 -5.40 -1.36 -2.78
CA ALA A 78 -6.06 -2.48 -2.13
C ALA A 78 -5.33 -3.81 -2.41
N CYS A 79 -4.79 -3.97 -3.62
CA CYS A 79 -4.01 -5.14 -4.02
C CYS A 79 -2.51 -4.83 -4.10
N HIS A 80 -2.13 -3.69 -4.69
CA HIS A 80 -0.76 -3.36 -5.04
C HIS A 80 0.01 -2.56 -3.98
N ASN A 81 -0.63 -2.24 -2.85
CA ASN A 81 -0.10 -1.43 -1.76
C ASN A 81 0.20 0.04 -2.15
N GLU A 82 0.33 0.93 -1.18
CA GLU A 82 0.55 2.37 -1.41
C GLU A 82 1.89 2.67 -2.10
N ASP A 83 2.89 1.82 -1.91
CA ASP A 83 4.22 1.93 -2.52
C ASP A 83 4.37 1.10 -3.80
N GLY A 84 3.29 0.46 -4.26
CA GLY A 84 3.29 -0.38 -5.44
C GLY A 84 4.03 -1.71 -5.29
N LYS A 85 4.52 -2.08 -4.09
CA LYS A 85 5.26 -3.35 -3.88
C LYS A 85 4.38 -4.60 -3.87
N GLY A 86 3.06 -4.44 -3.93
CA GLY A 86 2.15 -5.57 -3.86
C GLY A 86 1.90 -6.04 -2.44
N ARG A 87 0.95 -6.97 -2.33
CA ARG A 87 0.61 -7.69 -1.11
C ARG A 87 0.81 -9.19 -1.36
N PRO A 88 1.48 -9.93 -0.47
CA PRO A 88 1.67 -11.37 -0.65
C PRO A 88 0.36 -12.10 -0.95
N GLY A 89 0.35 -12.95 -1.98
CA GLY A 89 -0.84 -13.66 -2.42
C GLY A 89 -1.85 -12.85 -3.24
N LEU A 90 -1.76 -11.52 -3.28
CA LEU A 90 -2.75 -10.64 -3.93
C LEU A 90 -2.14 -9.82 -5.07
N GLY A 91 -1.76 -8.55 -4.87
CA GLY A 91 -1.13 -7.74 -5.92
C GLY A 91 0.38 -7.98 -6.02
N ARG A 92 0.95 -7.80 -7.21
CA ARG A 92 2.39 -7.97 -7.48
C ARG A 92 3.17 -6.67 -7.34
N ASP A 93 4.46 -6.83 -7.07
CA ASP A 93 5.42 -5.73 -7.04
C ASP A 93 5.53 -5.09 -8.41
N LEU A 94 5.08 -3.84 -8.51
CA LEU A 94 5.12 -3.02 -9.70
C LEU A 94 6.42 -2.22 -9.81
N THR A 95 7.20 -2.10 -8.73
CA THR A 95 8.42 -1.29 -8.64
C THR A 95 9.61 -1.97 -9.32
N ASN A 96 9.65 -3.31 -9.34
CA ASN A 96 10.71 -4.09 -9.99
C ASN A 96 10.17 -5.15 -10.98
N SER A 97 8.97 -4.96 -11.51
CA SER A 97 8.37 -5.85 -12.51
C SER A 97 9.05 -5.77 -13.88
N ALA A 98 9.58 -6.90 -14.35
CA ALA A 98 10.11 -7.02 -15.72
C ALA A 98 9.02 -6.89 -16.79
N PHE A 99 7.80 -7.36 -16.51
CA PHE A 99 6.65 -7.21 -17.41
C PHE A 99 6.30 -5.73 -17.61
N VAL A 100 6.21 -4.97 -16.51
CA VAL A 100 5.95 -3.52 -16.57
C VAL A 100 7.03 -2.84 -17.39
N ARG A 101 8.30 -3.14 -17.13
CA ARG A 101 9.44 -2.54 -17.85
C ARG A 101 9.43 -2.83 -19.35
N ALA A 102 9.08 -4.04 -19.76
CA ALA A 102 9.11 -4.46 -21.16
C ALA A 102 7.84 -4.12 -21.96
N ALA A 103 6.69 -3.95 -21.31
CA ALA A 103 5.45 -3.59 -21.99
C ALA A 103 5.47 -2.14 -22.49
N THR A 104 4.77 -1.84 -23.58
CA THR A 104 4.48 -0.46 -23.97
C THR A 104 3.38 0.13 -23.10
N ASP A 105 3.27 1.46 -23.05
CA ASP A 105 2.26 2.13 -22.23
C ASP A 105 0.84 1.78 -22.66
N ASP A 106 0.56 1.73 -23.97
CA ASP A 106 -0.74 1.28 -24.48
C ASP A 106 -1.02 -0.20 -24.17
N ARG A 107 0.01 -1.05 -24.10
CA ARG A 107 -0.16 -2.45 -23.69
C ARG A 107 -0.50 -2.54 -22.21
N LEU A 108 0.11 -1.72 -21.35
CA LEU A 108 -0.23 -1.66 -19.94
C LEU A 108 -1.64 -1.11 -19.72
N ALA A 109 -1.99 0.01 -20.38
CA ALA A 109 -3.30 0.62 -20.26
C ALA A 109 -4.41 -0.37 -20.67
N ARG A 110 -4.25 -1.08 -21.80
CA ARG A 110 -5.20 -2.13 -22.22
C ARG A 110 -5.27 -3.29 -21.24
N MET A 111 -4.14 -3.76 -20.72
CA MET A 111 -4.14 -4.83 -19.72
C MET A 111 -4.81 -4.41 -18.41
N ILE A 112 -4.70 -3.14 -18.01
CA ILE A 112 -5.43 -2.62 -16.85
C ILE A 112 -6.93 -2.50 -17.17
N ALA A 113 -7.28 -2.02 -18.36
CA ALA A 113 -8.67 -1.90 -18.81
C ALA A 113 -9.38 -3.27 -18.82
N ASP A 114 -8.75 -4.28 -19.40
CA ASP A 114 -9.30 -5.62 -19.56
C ASP A 114 -9.17 -6.47 -18.29
N GLY A 115 -8.17 -6.16 -17.44
CA GLY A 115 -7.77 -6.99 -16.32
C GLY A 115 -7.02 -8.25 -16.76
N ARG A 116 -6.87 -9.19 -15.82
CA ARG A 116 -6.30 -10.52 -16.05
C ARG A 116 -7.04 -11.56 -15.22
N ALA A 117 -7.64 -12.54 -15.89
CA ALA A 117 -8.35 -13.64 -15.24
C ALA A 117 -7.44 -14.50 -14.36
N ALA A 118 -8.01 -15.18 -13.36
CA ALA A 118 -7.27 -16.03 -12.41
C ALA A 118 -6.64 -17.26 -13.07
N ASP A 119 -7.28 -17.80 -14.10
CA ASP A 119 -6.89 -18.99 -14.87
C ASP A 119 -5.91 -18.69 -16.01
N ASP A 120 -5.66 -17.41 -16.33
CA ASP A 120 -4.67 -16.98 -17.31
C ASP A 120 -3.29 -17.61 -16.97
N PRO A 121 -2.59 -18.24 -17.95
CA PRO A 121 -1.29 -18.88 -17.72
C PRO A 121 -0.21 -17.94 -17.18
N LEU A 122 -0.28 -16.65 -17.53
CA LEU A 122 0.62 -15.60 -17.05
C LEU A 122 0.18 -15.02 -15.70
N ASN A 123 -1.03 -15.36 -15.23
CA ASN A 123 -1.45 -15.08 -13.87
C ASN A 123 -0.91 -16.14 -12.91
N ILE A 124 0.29 -15.87 -12.40
CA ILE A 124 0.93 -16.71 -11.37
C ILE A 124 0.30 -16.53 -9.99
N THR A 125 -0.59 -15.55 -9.82
CA THR A 125 -1.22 -15.23 -8.54
C THR A 125 -2.41 -16.09 -8.23
N LYS A 126 -3.09 -16.55 -9.29
CA LYS A 126 -4.39 -17.23 -9.21
C LYS A 126 -5.49 -16.40 -8.55
N VAL A 127 -5.25 -15.11 -8.35
CA VAL A 127 -6.27 -14.09 -8.03
C VAL A 127 -6.47 -13.23 -9.26
N ALA A 128 -7.73 -13.00 -9.64
CA ALA A 128 -8.03 -12.17 -10.80
C ALA A 128 -7.63 -10.70 -10.53
N MET A 129 -6.97 -10.07 -11.50
CA MET A 129 -6.91 -8.61 -11.57
C MET A 129 -8.17 -8.16 -12.33
N PRO A 130 -9.16 -7.55 -11.67
CA PRO A 130 -10.41 -7.19 -12.33
C PRO A 130 -10.18 -6.09 -13.40
N PRO A 131 -11.06 -6.00 -14.42
CA PRO A 131 -11.09 -4.88 -15.36
C PRO A 131 -11.07 -3.54 -14.62
N ARG A 132 -10.20 -2.62 -15.06
CA ARG A 132 -9.98 -1.30 -14.42
C ARG A 132 -9.73 -1.36 -12.92
N GLY A 133 -9.14 -2.45 -12.40
CA GLY A 133 -8.93 -2.63 -10.96
C GLY A 133 -10.22 -2.76 -10.15
N GLY A 134 -11.36 -3.05 -10.80
CA GLY A 134 -12.67 -3.16 -10.17
C GLY A 134 -13.44 -1.84 -10.10
N ASN A 135 -12.90 -0.75 -10.66
CA ASN A 135 -13.54 0.54 -10.74
C ASN A 135 -13.90 0.85 -12.20
N ASP A 136 -15.16 0.60 -12.56
CA ASP A 136 -15.67 0.81 -13.92
C ASP A 136 -15.77 2.30 -14.31
N THR A 137 -15.68 3.22 -13.34
CA THR A 137 -15.74 4.66 -13.57
C THR A 137 -14.43 5.26 -14.10
N LEU A 138 -13.30 4.56 -13.96
CA LEU A 138 -12.02 5.03 -14.50
C LEU A 138 -12.12 5.14 -16.02
N SER A 139 -11.77 6.30 -16.58
CA SER A 139 -11.70 6.53 -18.03
C SER A 139 -10.40 6.01 -18.64
N GLU A 140 -10.32 5.94 -19.97
CA GLU A 140 -9.05 5.64 -20.66
C GLU A 140 -7.93 6.64 -20.35
N ALA A 141 -8.31 7.90 -20.07
CA ALA A 141 -7.35 8.92 -19.66
C ALA A 141 -6.79 8.61 -18.26
N ASP A 142 -7.66 8.21 -17.32
CA ASP A 142 -7.24 7.80 -15.98
C ASP A 142 -6.31 6.60 -16.03
N LEU A 143 -6.59 5.61 -16.89
CA LEU A 143 -5.71 4.46 -17.06
C LEU A 143 -4.33 4.85 -17.61
N ARG A 144 -4.26 5.81 -18.53
CA ARG A 144 -2.96 6.34 -19.02
C ARG A 144 -2.20 7.06 -17.91
N ASP A 145 -2.89 7.86 -17.10
CA ASP A 145 -2.27 8.51 -15.94
C ASP A 145 -1.78 7.48 -14.91
N VAL A 146 -2.55 6.43 -14.63
CA VAL A 146 -2.12 5.30 -13.78
C VAL A 146 -0.87 4.62 -14.35
N VAL A 147 -0.78 4.43 -15.67
CA VAL A 147 0.43 3.90 -16.30
C VAL A 147 1.62 4.83 -16.07
N MET A 148 1.45 6.16 -16.19
CA MET A 148 2.52 7.13 -15.88
C MET A 148 2.97 7.03 -14.42
N PHE A 149 2.05 6.84 -13.48
CA PHE A 149 2.41 6.60 -12.08
C PHE A 149 3.18 5.28 -11.89
N VAL A 150 2.76 4.19 -12.54
CA VAL A 150 3.47 2.90 -12.48
C VAL A 150 4.87 2.98 -13.10
N ARG A 151 5.06 3.79 -14.15
CA ARG A 151 6.40 4.11 -14.68
C ARG A 151 7.24 4.88 -13.67
N ALA A 152 6.65 5.86 -13.01
CA ALA A 152 7.33 6.64 -11.98
C ALA A 152 7.81 5.77 -10.81
N LEU A 153 7.06 4.73 -10.44
CA LEU A 153 7.49 3.74 -9.42
C LEU A 153 8.74 2.95 -9.83
N GLN A 154 8.89 2.62 -11.13
CA GLN A 154 10.05 1.88 -11.66
C GLN A 154 11.27 2.78 -11.88
N GLU A 155 11.02 4.05 -12.22
CA GLU A 155 12.05 5.01 -12.60
C GLU A 155 11.92 6.33 -11.81
N PRO A 156 12.05 6.32 -10.46
CA PRO A 156 11.85 7.52 -9.64
C PRO A 156 12.72 8.72 -10.03
N ALA A 157 13.89 8.46 -10.62
CA ALA A 157 14.81 9.49 -11.11
C ALA A 157 14.27 10.31 -12.28
N ARG A 158 13.19 9.86 -12.94
CA ARG A 158 12.54 10.54 -14.08
C ARG A 158 11.37 11.42 -13.67
N VAL A 159 11.17 11.65 -12.37
CA VAL A 159 10.04 12.43 -11.84
C VAL A 159 10.56 13.71 -11.20
N ALA A 160 9.88 14.83 -11.44
CA ALA A 160 10.26 16.10 -10.84
C ALA A 160 10.28 16.03 -9.31
N ARG A 161 11.22 16.75 -8.69
CA ARG A 161 11.31 16.87 -7.23
C ARG A 161 9.99 17.41 -6.65
N GLY A 162 9.52 16.80 -5.56
CA GLY A 162 8.29 17.20 -4.87
C GLY A 162 7.04 16.41 -5.27
N VAL A 163 7.09 15.63 -6.34
CA VAL A 163 6.03 14.66 -6.67
C VAL A 163 6.17 13.44 -5.77
N SER A 164 5.14 13.14 -4.98
CA SER A 164 5.12 11.94 -4.13
C SER A 164 4.90 10.68 -4.98
N LEU A 165 5.65 9.62 -4.68
CA LEU A 165 5.49 8.29 -5.30
C LEU A 165 4.84 7.26 -4.37
N VAL A 166 4.27 7.73 -3.26
CA VAL A 166 3.44 6.90 -2.39
C VAL A 166 1.99 7.27 -2.65
N ALA A 167 1.22 6.31 -3.13
CA ALA A 167 -0.21 6.41 -3.41
C ALA A 167 -1.02 6.26 -2.13
N ARG A 168 -0.71 7.07 -1.11
CA ARG A 168 -1.56 7.17 0.06
C ARG A 168 -2.74 8.07 -0.28
N PRO A 169 -3.99 7.67 0.00
CA PRO A 169 -5.11 8.58 -0.12
C PRO A 169 -4.85 9.84 0.71
N ALA A 170 -5.37 10.98 0.25
CA ALA A 170 -5.32 12.19 1.05
C ALA A 170 -5.96 11.94 2.42
N ALA A 171 -5.42 12.58 3.46
CA ALA A 171 -6.11 12.55 4.75
C ALA A 171 -7.51 13.15 4.56
N PRO A 172 -8.56 12.52 5.12
CA PRO A 172 -9.91 13.04 4.98
C PRO A 172 -9.99 14.43 5.62
N THR A 173 -10.72 15.32 4.97
CA THR A 173 -11.04 16.65 5.47
C THR A 173 -11.96 16.57 6.67
N GLU A 174 -12.00 17.63 7.48
CA GLU A 174 -12.93 17.73 8.62
C GLU A 174 -14.38 17.51 8.18
N ALA A 175 -14.75 18.01 6.99
CA ALA A 175 -16.07 17.82 6.40
C ALA A 175 -16.35 16.35 6.06
N GLU A 176 -15.37 15.61 5.53
CA GLU A 176 -15.50 14.18 5.24
C GLU A 176 -15.56 13.33 6.52
N ILE A 177 -14.82 13.73 7.56
CA ILE A 177 -14.87 13.10 8.88
C ILE A 177 -16.26 13.32 9.51
N ALA A 178 -16.77 14.55 9.48
CA ALA A 178 -18.10 14.88 9.98
C ALA A 178 -19.20 14.14 9.21
N ALA A 179 -19.11 14.07 7.88
CA ALA A 179 -20.05 13.33 7.05
C ALA A 179 -20.03 11.82 7.36
N ALA A 180 -18.85 11.23 7.57
CA ALA A 180 -18.74 9.82 7.96
C ALA A 180 -19.35 9.55 9.35
N ALA A 181 -19.19 10.48 10.31
CA ALA A 181 -19.81 10.38 11.63
C ALA A 181 -21.34 10.48 11.54
N GLU A 182 -21.87 11.40 10.75
CA GLU A 182 -23.31 11.53 10.51
C GLU A 182 -23.89 10.27 9.85
N MET A 183 -23.20 9.71 8.86
CA MET A 183 -23.60 8.43 8.24
C MET A 183 -23.61 7.28 9.24
N ALA A 184 -22.60 7.20 10.12
CA ALA A 184 -22.54 6.17 11.16
C ALA A 184 -23.70 6.32 12.16
N LEU A 185 -24.00 7.55 12.59
CA LEU A 185 -25.13 7.83 13.49
C LEU A 185 -26.48 7.50 12.85
N ALA A 186 -26.66 7.83 11.58
CA ALA A 186 -27.84 7.47 10.83
C ALA A 186 -27.99 5.93 10.71
N ALA A 187 -26.90 5.22 10.42
CA ALA A 187 -26.90 3.76 10.36
C ALA A 187 -27.16 3.09 11.72
N ALA A 188 -26.74 3.75 12.81
CA ALA A 188 -27.01 3.34 14.19
C ALA A 188 -28.43 3.65 14.67
N GLY A 189 -29.26 4.33 13.86
CA GLY A 189 -30.60 4.75 14.29
C GLY A 189 -30.58 5.83 15.39
N GLY A 190 -29.49 6.62 15.47
CA GLY A 190 -29.31 7.66 16.48
C GLY A 190 -28.61 7.22 17.77
N ASP A 191 -28.19 5.96 17.88
CA ASP A 191 -27.37 5.48 18.99
C ASP A 191 -25.91 5.93 18.81
N GLU A 192 -25.43 6.79 19.70
CA GLU A 192 -24.09 7.38 19.63
C GLU A 192 -22.98 6.34 19.89
N GLU A 193 -23.19 5.41 20.81
CA GLU A 193 -22.20 4.37 21.14
C GLU A 193 -22.06 3.38 19.98
N LEU A 194 -23.19 2.93 19.43
CA LEU A 194 -23.18 2.08 18.23
C LEU A 194 -22.59 2.80 17.02
N ALA A 195 -22.80 4.11 16.88
CA ALA A 195 -22.19 4.90 15.81
C ALA A 195 -20.66 4.92 15.90
N GLU A 196 -20.09 4.97 17.10
CA GLU A 196 -18.64 4.87 17.30
C GLU A 196 -18.09 3.51 16.83
N TYR A 197 -18.77 2.41 17.17
CA TYR A 197 -18.40 1.07 16.70
C TYR A 197 -18.52 0.93 15.18
N ILE A 198 -19.59 1.45 14.58
CA ILE A 198 -19.76 1.46 13.12
C ILE A 198 -18.65 2.28 12.44
N ALA A 199 -18.31 3.44 12.99
CA ALA A 199 -17.25 4.30 12.44
C ALA A 199 -15.86 3.64 12.55
N SER A 200 -15.58 3.00 13.69
CA SER A 200 -14.36 2.20 13.89
C SER A 200 -14.31 1.02 12.91
N GLY A 201 -15.39 0.25 12.83
CA GLY A 201 -15.54 -0.89 11.95
C GLY A 201 -15.38 -0.56 10.48
N THR A 202 -15.89 0.59 10.06
CA THR A 202 -15.74 1.11 8.69
C THR A 202 -14.26 1.34 8.35
N LYS A 203 -13.49 1.94 9.26
CA LYS A 203 -12.05 2.18 9.08
C LYS A 203 -11.27 0.87 9.03
N LEU A 204 -11.56 -0.05 9.95
CA LEU A 204 -10.92 -1.37 10.01
C LEU A 204 -11.23 -2.20 8.76
N TYR A 205 -12.49 -2.17 8.29
CA TYR A 205 -12.91 -2.78 7.04
C TYR A 205 -12.13 -2.24 5.84
N ALA A 206 -11.97 -0.91 5.75
CA ALA A 206 -11.21 -0.27 4.69
C ALA A 206 -9.73 -0.69 4.68
N SER A 207 -9.15 -1.03 5.84
CA SER A 207 -7.75 -1.46 5.92
C SER A 207 -7.52 -2.93 5.51
N SER A 208 -8.48 -3.80 5.83
CA SER A 208 -8.24 -5.25 5.87
C SER A 208 -9.18 -6.06 4.96
N CYS A 209 -10.39 -5.56 4.69
CA CYS A 209 -11.44 -6.33 4.01
C CYS A 209 -11.70 -5.85 2.57
N ILE A 210 -11.56 -4.54 2.33
CA ILE A 210 -11.88 -3.89 1.04
C ILE A 210 -11.11 -4.51 -0.13
N ALA A 211 -9.89 -5.00 0.12
CA ALA A 211 -9.00 -5.59 -0.87
C ALA A 211 -9.54 -6.85 -1.55
N CYS A 212 -10.51 -7.53 -0.92
CA CYS A 212 -11.19 -8.67 -1.52
C CYS A 212 -12.69 -8.40 -1.69
N HIS A 213 -13.32 -7.71 -0.75
CA HIS A 213 -14.76 -7.52 -0.70
C HIS A 213 -15.25 -6.20 -1.32
N GLY A 214 -14.35 -5.35 -1.82
CA GLY A 214 -14.68 -4.11 -2.52
C GLY A 214 -15.11 -2.99 -1.58
N ALA A 215 -15.14 -1.76 -2.09
CA ALA A 215 -15.69 -0.62 -1.36
C ALA A 215 -17.15 -0.89 -1.00
N ALA A 216 -17.57 -0.53 0.22
CA ALA A 216 -18.92 -0.79 0.73
C ALA A 216 -19.37 -2.28 0.68
N GLY A 217 -18.45 -3.25 0.54
CA GLY A 217 -18.83 -4.67 0.52
C GLY A 217 -19.55 -5.13 -0.75
N VAL A 218 -19.41 -4.44 -1.88
CA VAL A 218 -20.07 -4.85 -3.13
C VAL A 218 -19.50 -6.14 -3.75
N GLY A 219 -18.35 -6.61 -3.27
CA GLY A 219 -17.64 -7.78 -3.78
C GLY A 219 -16.77 -7.48 -5.00
N MET A 220 -15.88 -8.42 -5.32
CA MET A 220 -15.06 -8.36 -6.52
C MET A 220 -15.12 -9.68 -7.28
N LYS A 221 -15.43 -9.61 -8.58
CA LYS A 221 -15.54 -10.79 -9.45
C LYS A 221 -14.22 -11.57 -9.46
N GLY A 222 -14.28 -12.87 -9.17
CA GLY A 222 -13.10 -13.74 -9.09
C GLY A 222 -12.22 -13.51 -7.86
N ASN A 223 -12.70 -12.74 -6.89
CA ASN A 223 -12.07 -12.53 -5.59
C ASN A 223 -13.13 -12.64 -4.47
N GLY A 224 -13.25 -11.68 -3.55
CA GLY A 224 -14.20 -11.76 -2.44
C GLY A 224 -15.67 -11.59 -2.86
N LYS A 225 -16.57 -12.29 -2.16
CA LYS A 225 -18.01 -12.19 -2.37
C LYS A 225 -18.56 -10.83 -1.93
N ALA A 226 -19.69 -10.44 -2.52
CA ALA A 226 -20.50 -9.33 -2.02
C ALA A 226 -20.94 -9.62 -0.58
N LEU A 227 -20.72 -8.65 0.30
CA LEU A 227 -21.16 -8.64 1.68
C LEU A 227 -22.46 -7.89 1.86
N VAL A 228 -22.85 -7.01 0.93
CA VAL A 228 -24.18 -6.38 0.93
C VAL A 228 -25.29 -7.43 0.74
N ASN A 229 -26.39 -7.32 1.48
CA ASN A 229 -27.57 -8.20 1.38
C ASN A 229 -27.24 -9.69 1.32
N ASN A 230 -26.41 -10.14 2.25
CA ASN A 230 -25.81 -11.45 2.23
C ASN A 230 -26.45 -12.37 3.27
N GLU A 231 -27.13 -13.42 2.81
CA GLU A 231 -27.79 -14.43 3.68
C GLU A 231 -26.85 -15.07 4.69
N PHE A 232 -25.57 -15.29 4.36
CA PHE A 232 -24.61 -15.87 5.30
C PHE A 232 -24.34 -14.94 6.48
N ILE A 233 -24.25 -13.63 6.23
CA ILE A 233 -24.09 -12.63 7.30
C ILE A 233 -25.39 -12.52 8.10
N GLN A 234 -26.54 -12.41 7.42
CA GLN A 234 -27.85 -12.31 8.06
C GLN A 234 -28.22 -13.55 8.89
N GLY A 235 -27.74 -14.73 8.49
CA GLY A 235 -28.01 -16.02 9.15
C GLY A 235 -27.17 -16.28 10.41
N LEU A 236 -26.09 -15.53 10.63
CA LEU A 236 -25.24 -15.64 11.83
C LEU A 236 -25.56 -14.53 12.84
N ASP A 237 -25.44 -14.84 14.11
CA ASP A 237 -25.30 -13.85 15.18
C ASP A 237 -23.88 -13.25 15.17
N ASP A 238 -23.64 -12.26 16.04
CA ASP A 238 -22.38 -11.52 16.05
C ASP A 238 -21.21 -12.39 16.50
N ASP A 239 -21.42 -13.27 17.49
CA ASP A 239 -20.43 -14.27 17.93
C ASP A 239 -20.06 -15.26 16.81
N GLY A 240 -21.05 -15.74 16.06
CA GLY A 240 -20.85 -16.61 14.92
C GLY A 240 -20.04 -15.94 13.82
N LEU A 241 -20.31 -14.65 13.55
CA LEU A 241 -19.58 -13.88 12.56
C LEU A 241 -18.16 -13.54 13.01
N LEU A 242 -17.96 -13.17 14.28
CA LEU A 242 -16.66 -13.00 14.92
C LEU A 242 -15.82 -14.28 14.80
N ALA A 243 -16.38 -15.44 15.18
CA ALA A 243 -15.72 -16.73 15.08
C ALA A 243 -15.33 -17.07 13.63
N PHE A 244 -16.23 -16.77 12.67
CA PHE A 244 -15.95 -16.96 11.25
C PHE A 244 -14.81 -16.07 10.76
N ILE A 245 -14.82 -14.76 11.05
CA ILE A 245 -13.78 -13.82 10.62
C ILE A 245 -12.43 -14.18 11.26
N LYS A 246 -12.40 -14.56 12.53
CA LYS A 246 -11.17 -15.00 13.22
C LYS A 246 -10.52 -16.19 12.54
N ARG A 247 -11.31 -17.17 12.09
CA ARG A 247 -10.80 -18.38 11.45
C ARG A 247 -10.52 -18.19 9.96
N GLY A 248 -11.39 -17.44 9.27
CA GLY A 248 -11.43 -17.39 7.82
C GLY A 248 -12.03 -18.65 7.18
N ARG A 249 -11.83 -18.78 5.87
CA ARG A 249 -12.24 -19.92 5.04
C ARG A 249 -11.12 -20.31 4.09
N ASP A 250 -10.67 -21.56 4.20
CA ASP A 250 -9.61 -22.11 3.36
C ASP A 250 -10.04 -22.18 1.88
N PRO A 251 -9.12 -22.00 0.91
CA PRO A 251 -9.42 -22.21 -0.51
C PRO A 251 -9.95 -23.61 -0.85
N SER A 252 -9.61 -24.64 -0.06
CA SER A 252 -10.07 -26.02 -0.23
C SER A 252 -11.37 -26.37 0.51
N ASP A 253 -11.93 -25.45 1.32
CA ASP A 253 -13.21 -25.69 2.01
C ASP A 253 -14.31 -25.94 0.96
N PRO A 254 -15.10 -27.03 1.04
CA PRO A 254 -16.16 -27.31 0.07
C PRO A 254 -17.21 -26.21 -0.09
N ARG A 255 -17.36 -25.34 0.92
CA ARG A 255 -18.26 -24.17 0.88
C ARG A 255 -17.57 -22.91 0.32
N ASN A 256 -16.31 -22.99 -0.08
CA ASN A 256 -15.63 -21.91 -0.79
C ASN A 256 -16.03 -21.95 -2.27
N THR A 257 -16.86 -21.00 -2.68
CA THR A 257 -17.36 -20.91 -4.06
C THR A 257 -16.51 -19.99 -4.94
N THR A 258 -15.46 -19.37 -4.40
CA THR A 258 -14.57 -18.47 -5.13
C THR A 258 -13.24 -19.12 -5.51
N GLY A 259 -12.84 -20.16 -4.78
CA GLY A 259 -11.49 -20.76 -4.86
C GLY A 259 -10.39 -19.90 -4.23
N VAL A 260 -10.72 -18.67 -3.80
CA VAL A 260 -9.80 -17.77 -3.10
C VAL A 260 -10.01 -17.93 -1.59
N GLY A 261 -8.92 -18.12 -0.85
CA GLY A 261 -8.99 -18.22 0.61
C GLY A 261 -9.39 -16.88 1.23
N MET A 262 -10.30 -16.91 2.20
CA MET A 262 -10.49 -15.82 3.15
C MET A 262 -9.55 -16.08 4.33
N PRO A 263 -8.42 -15.37 4.46
CA PRO A 263 -7.48 -15.59 5.55
C PRO A 263 -8.10 -15.24 6.92
N SER A 264 -7.52 -15.81 7.97
CA SER A 264 -7.87 -15.44 9.35
C SER A 264 -7.75 -13.94 9.55
N LYS A 265 -8.76 -13.34 10.20
CA LYS A 265 -8.83 -11.90 10.48
C LYS A 265 -8.64 -11.02 9.23
N GLY A 266 -9.10 -11.47 8.07
CA GLY A 266 -8.90 -10.75 6.81
C GLY A 266 -7.44 -10.60 6.39
N GLY A 267 -6.54 -11.42 6.94
CA GLY A 267 -5.10 -11.35 6.69
C GLY A 267 -4.37 -10.33 7.56
N ASN A 268 -5.07 -9.71 8.51
CA ASN A 268 -4.48 -8.81 9.50
C ASN A 268 -4.43 -9.49 10.88
N PRO A 269 -3.31 -10.12 11.26
CA PRO A 269 -3.20 -10.82 12.54
C PRO A 269 -3.28 -9.88 13.75
N ALA A 270 -3.12 -8.57 13.56
CA ALA A 270 -3.14 -7.58 14.63
C ALA A 270 -4.54 -7.21 15.11
N LEU A 271 -5.61 -7.53 14.36
CA LEU A 271 -6.98 -7.25 14.80
C LEU A 271 -7.32 -8.02 16.08
N SER A 272 -7.78 -7.32 17.11
CA SER A 272 -8.34 -7.89 18.32
C SER A 272 -9.76 -8.46 18.08
N ASP A 273 -10.36 -9.07 19.10
CA ASP A 273 -11.74 -9.53 18.99
C ASP A 273 -12.71 -8.33 18.96
N ASP A 274 -12.42 -7.27 19.73
CA ASP A 274 -13.19 -6.01 19.72
C ASP A 274 -13.10 -5.32 18.35
N ASP A 275 -11.91 -5.25 17.73
CA ASP A 275 -11.75 -4.72 16.37
C ASP A 275 -12.63 -5.49 15.35
N ILE A 276 -12.78 -6.80 15.54
CA ILE A 276 -13.61 -7.61 14.64
C ILE A 276 -15.09 -7.37 14.94
N LEU A 277 -15.50 -7.16 16.19
CA LEU A 277 -16.86 -6.80 16.55
C LEU A 277 -17.26 -5.42 15.98
N ASP A 278 -16.34 -4.46 15.97
CA ASP A 278 -16.54 -3.18 15.29
C ASP A 278 -16.80 -3.39 13.79
N ILE A 279 -15.97 -4.23 13.15
CA ILE A 279 -16.19 -4.62 11.74
C ILE A 279 -17.57 -5.29 11.58
N VAL A 280 -17.98 -6.16 12.51
CA VAL A 280 -19.31 -6.79 12.48
C VAL A 280 -20.41 -5.72 12.54
N CYS A 281 -20.31 -4.73 13.42
CA CYS A 281 -21.26 -3.61 13.49
C CYS A 281 -21.38 -2.92 12.14
N TYR A 282 -20.26 -2.61 11.48
CA TYR A 282 -20.28 -2.07 10.12
C TYR A 282 -20.93 -3.03 9.11
N LEU A 283 -20.60 -4.33 9.13
CA LEU A 283 -21.20 -5.31 8.22
C LEU A 283 -22.72 -5.42 8.39
N ARG A 284 -23.25 -5.22 9.60
CA ARG A 284 -24.71 -5.16 9.85
C ARG A 284 -25.36 -3.99 9.12
N THR A 285 -24.69 -2.85 8.99
CA THR A 285 -25.20 -1.70 8.21
C THR A 285 -25.38 -2.02 6.72
N LEU A 286 -24.64 -3.01 6.20
CA LEU A 286 -24.73 -3.47 4.81
C LEU A 286 -25.85 -4.49 4.58
N GLN A 287 -26.62 -4.83 5.62
CA GLN A 287 -27.73 -5.79 5.57
C GLN A 287 -29.09 -5.11 5.79
N PRO A 288 -29.63 -4.32 4.84
CA PRO A 288 -31.06 -4.02 4.89
C PRO A 288 -31.84 -5.35 4.89
N ASP A 289 -32.71 -5.49 5.88
CA ASP A 289 -33.49 -6.69 6.26
C ASP A 289 -32.85 -7.67 7.26
N LYS A 290 -32.47 -7.16 8.45
CA LYS A 290 -32.75 -7.82 9.75
C LYS A 290 -32.70 -6.75 10.85
N PRO A 291 -33.73 -6.58 11.71
CA PRO A 291 -33.67 -5.62 12.81
C PRO A 291 -32.44 -5.91 13.66
N VAL A 292 -31.61 -4.88 13.91
CA VAL A 292 -30.52 -4.97 14.90
C VAL A 292 -31.16 -5.38 16.21
N ALA A 293 -30.76 -6.53 16.74
CA ALA A 293 -31.21 -6.97 18.05
C ALA A 293 -30.61 -5.99 19.07
N THR A 294 -31.42 -5.05 19.55
CA THR A 294 -31.06 -4.22 20.69
C THR A 294 -30.90 -5.15 21.89
N THR A 295 -29.67 -5.48 22.26
CA THR A 295 -29.38 -6.17 23.52
C THR A 295 -29.65 -5.22 24.67
N GLY A 296 -30.86 -5.30 25.21
CA GLY A 296 -31.20 -4.68 26.48
C GLY A 296 -30.63 -5.50 27.64
N LYS A 297 -29.59 -4.99 28.29
CA LYS A 297 -29.48 -4.76 29.74
C LYS A 297 -28.05 -4.42 30.17
#